data_AF-A0A350WXD7-F1
#
_entry.id   AF-A0A350WXD7-F1
#
_cell.length_a   1.000
_cell.length_b   1.000
_cell.length_c   1.000
_cell.angle_alpha   90.00
_cell.angle_beta   90.00
_cell.angle_gamma   90.00
#
_symmetry.space_group_name_H-M   'P 1'
#
loop_
_entity.id
_entity.type
_entity.pdbx_description
1 polymer ?
#
loop_
_entity_poly.entity_id
_entity_poly.type
_entity_poly.pdbx_seq_one_letter_code
_entity_poly.pdbx_strand_id
1 'polypeptide(L)'
;MTTQPIQDTEPVEDPNAMLEKALIEEYLREKGYSHEDLKKLPPEVVEKLMKEASQYASLKLEEVEARAHFVKELHDDASSLEK
;
A
#
# COMPACT_ATOMS: atom_id res chain seq x y z
N MET A 1 -35.31 -16.85 -22.85
CA MET A 1 -34.41 -15.77 -22.43
C MET A 1 -33.34 -16.39 -21.55
N THR A 2 -32.17 -16.67 -22.12
CA THR A 2 -31.04 -17.30 -21.41
C THR A 2 -30.28 -16.21 -20.66
N THR A 3 -30.45 -16.17 -19.34
CA THR A 3 -29.64 -15.35 -18.44
C THR A 3 -28.23 -15.92 -18.40
N GLN A 4 -27.27 -15.20 -18.96
CA GLN A 4 -25.85 -15.51 -18.81
C GLN A 4 -25.44 -15.33 -17.34
N PRO A 5 -24.60 -16.21 -16.78
CA PRO A 5 -24.09 -16.04 -15.41
C PRO A 5 -23.17 -14.83 -15.36
N ILE A 6 -23.34 -14.02 -14.30
CA ILE A 6 -22.47 -12.90 -13.95
C ILE A 6 -21.07 -13.49 -13.74
N GLN A 7 -20.11 -13.07 -14.56
CA GLN A 7 -18.71 -13.46 -14.39
C GLN A 7 -18.20 -12.81 -13.10
N ASP A 8 -17.79 -13.63 -12.14
CA ASP A 8 -16.97 -13.20 -10.99
C ASP A 8 -15.62 -12.69 -11.51
N THR A 9 -15.59 -11.43 -11.95
CA THR A 9 -14.33 -10.70 -12.06
C THR A 9 -13.88 -10.41 -10.64
N GLU A 10 -12.75 -10.99 -10.23
CA GLU A 10 -12.09 -10.62 -8.97
C GLU A 10 -12.06 -9.08 -8.88
N PRO A 11 -12.47 -8.48 -7.75
CA PRO A 11 -12.42 -7.04 -7.61
C PRO A 11 -10.98 -6.60 -7.84
N VAL A 12 -10.78 -5.65 -8.77
CA VAL A 12 -9.49 -5.02 -8.99
C VAL A 12 -9.03 -4.47 -7.65
N GLU A 13 -7.97 -5.06 -7.10
CA GLU A 13 -7.44 -4.69 -5.78
C GLU A 13 -7.03 -3.22 -5.84
N ASP A 14 -7.46 -2.44 -4.83
CA ASP A 14 -7.17 -1.02 -4.76
C ASP A 14 -5.65 -0.79 -4.77
N PRO A 15 -5.11 0.09 -5.65
CA PRO A 15 -3.66 0.28 -5.77
C PRO A 15 -2.98 0.69 -4.46
N ASN A 16 -3.67 1.46 -3.61
CA ASN A 16 -3.14 1.85 -2.31
C ASN A 16 -3.13 0.66 -1.35
N ALA A 17 -4.15 -0.21 -1.37
CA ALA A 17 -4.14 -1.46 -0.62
C ALA A 17 -3.01 -2.40 -1.06
N MET A 18 -2.75 -2.50 -2.38
CA MET A 18 -1.62 -3.27 -2.91
C MET A 18 -0.27 -2.71 -2.40
N LEU A 19 -0.10 -1.39 -2.44
CA LEU A 19 1.11 -0.72 -1.98
C LEU A 19 1.29 -0.84 -0.46
N GLU A 20 0.22 -0.67 0.32
CA GLU A 20 0.24 -0.86 1.77
C GLU A 20 0.76 -2.25 2.14
N LYS A 21 0.22 -3.29 1.50
CA LYS A 21 0.65 -4.67 1.72
C LYS A 21 2.13 -4.87 1.39
N ALA A 22 2.60 -4.33 0.27
CA ALA A 22 4.01 -4.40 -0.12
C ALA A 22 4.94 -3.69 0.88
N LEU A 23 4.51 -2.54 1.43
CA LEU A 23 5.26 -1.79 2.44
C LEU A 23 5.29 -2.53 3.79
N ILE A 24 4.20 -3.19 4.19
CA ILE A 24 4.18 -4.07 5.36
C ILE A 24 5.15 -5.25 5.17
N GLU A 25 5.12 -5.90 4.01
CA GLU A 25 6.06 -6.99 3.68
C GLU A 25 7.52 -6.53 3.71
N GLU A 26 7.79 -5.32 3.22
CA GLU A 26 9.11 -4.69 3.31
C GLU A 26 9.55 -4.48 4.75
N TYR A 27 8.70 -3.89 5.60
CA TYR A 27 9.01 -3.67 7.00
C TYR A 27 9.36 -4.98 7.72
N LEU A 28 8.54 -6.02 7.51
CA LEU A 28 8.79 -7.33 8.09
C LEU A 28 10.14 -7.91 7.63
N ARG A 29 10.44 -7.80 6.34
CA ARG A 29 11.71 -8.25 5.76
C ARG A 29 12.90 -7.51 6.34
N GLU A 30 12.81 -6.20 6.57
CA GLU A 30 13.86 -5.41 7.24
C GLU A 30 14.09 -5.85 8.69
N LYS A 31 13.04 -6.32 9.37
CA LYS A 31 13.14 -6.92 10.71
C LYS A 31 13.58 -8.39 10.70
N GLY A 32 13.78 -8.98 9.52
CA GLY A 32 14.20 -10.37 9.36
C GLY A 32 13.06 -11.38 9.45
N TYR A 33 11.81 -10.95 9.26
CA TYR A 33 10.62 -11.81 9.31
C TYR A 33 9.94 -11.91 7.95
N SER A 34 9.34 -13.07 7.67
CA SER A 34 8.30 -13.24 6.66
C SER A 34 6.92 -13.37 7.30
N HIS A 35 5.85 -13.27 6.51
CA HIS A 35 4.49 -13.56 6.96
C HIS A 35 4.33 -14.97 7.54
N GLU A 36 5.05 -15.95 7.02
CA GLU A 36 5.05 -17.32 7.56
C GLU A 36 5.76 -17.43 8.91
N ASP A 37 6.73 -16.56 9.18
CA ASP A 37 7.41 -16.53 10.48
C ASP A 37 6.52 -15.95 11.56
N LEU A 38 5.66 -14.97 11.23
CA LEU A 38 4.69 -14.41 12.18
C LEU A 38 3.80 -15.49 12.80
N LYS A 39 3.42 -16.52 12.05
CA LYS A 39 2.57 -17.64 12.56
C LYS A 39 3.24 -18.45 13.67
N LYS A 40 4.58 -18.35 13.80
CA LYS A 40 5.38 -19.08 14.79
C LYS A 40 5.75 -18.20 16.00
N LEU A 41 5.45 -16.91 15.94
CA LEU A 41 5.77 -15.96 17.00
C LEU A 41 4.65 -15.90 18.06
N PRO A 42 4.98 -15.48 19.29
CA PRO A 42 3.96 -15.16 20.29
C PRO A 42 2.99 -14.07 19.79
N PRO A 43 1.69 -14.16 20.08
CA PRO A 43 0.69 -13.20 19.62
C PRO A 43 1.03 -11.75 19.94
N GLU A 44 1.58 -11.48 21.12
CA GLU A 44 1.99 -10.14 21.55
C GLU A 44 3.13 -9.56 20.70
N VAL A 45 4.02 -10.42 20.19
CA VAL A 45 5.12 -10.00 19.30
C VAL A 45 4.57 -9.72 17.91
N VAL A 46 3.65 -10.56 17.42
CA VAL A 46 2.98 -10.35 16.12
C VAL A 46 2.19 -9.04 16.14
N GLU A 47 1.40 -8.80 17.19
CA GLU A 47 0.62 -7.58 17.34
C GLU A 47 1.53 -6.33 17.29
N LYS A 48 2.64 -6.37 18.03
CA LYS A 48 3.61 -5.27 18.03
C LYS A 48 4.23 -5.06 16.65
N LEU A 49 4.70 -6.12 16.00
CA LEU A 49 5.30 -6.04 14.67
C LEU A 49 4.33 -5.50 13.63
N MET A 50 3.09 -5.98 13.63
CA MET A 50 2.07 -5.52 12.70
C MET A 50 1.68 -4.07 12.96
N LYS A 51 1.58 -3.64 14.22
CA LYS A 51 1.31 -2.24 14.55
C LYS A 51 2.42 -1.31 14.02
N GLU A 52 3.68 -1.71 14.19
CA GLU A 52 4.81 -0.95 13.66
C GLU A 52 4.84 -0.98 12.12
N ALA A 53 4.54 -2.13 11.50
CA ALA A 53 4.49 -2.27 10.05
C ALA A 53 3.38 -1.41 9.41
N SER A 54 2.19 -1.39 10.01
CA SER A 54 1.09 -0.52 9.56
C SER A 54 1.47 0.96 9.68
N GLN A 55 2.10 1.36 10.79
CA GLN A 55 2.59 2.74 10.95
C GLN A 55 3.64 3.11 9.89
N TYR A 56 4.57 2.20 9.59
CA TYR A 56 5.55 2.37 8.52
C TYR A 56 4.86 2.56 7.16
N ALA A 57 3.90 1.68 6.83
CA ALA A 57 3.19 1.74 5.56
C ALA A 57 2.38 3.04 5.42
N SER A 58 1.66 3.48 6.45
CA SER A 58 0.92 4.76 6.41
C SER A 58 1.83 5.96 6.16
N LEU A 59 2.99 6.03 6.83
CA LEU A 59 3.95 7.11 6.62
C LEU A 59 4.52 7.10 5.20
N LYS A 60 4.76 5.92 4.63
CA LYS A 60 5.27 5.77 3.28
C LYS A 60 4.24 6.10 2.21
N LEU A 61 2.97 5.75 2.43
CA LEU A 61 1.87 6.16 1.56
C LEU A 61 1.74 7.69 1.52
N GLU A 62 1.75 8.34 2.68
CA GLU A 62 1.73 9.81 2.76
C GLU A 62 2.91 10.46 2.02
N GLU A 63 4.11 9.87 2.14
CA GLU A 63 5.30 10.34 1.39
C GLU A 63 5.07 10.25 -0.14
N VAL A 64 4.50 9.15 -0.61
CA VAL A 64 4.20 8.93 -2.04
C VAL A 64 3.14 9.91 -2.52
N GLU A 65 2.06 10.10 -1.77
CA GLU A 65 0.98 11.04 -2.09
C GLU A 65 1.50 12.48 -2.15
N ALA A 66 2.25 12.92 -1.13
CA ALA A 66 2.85 14.26 -1.11
C ALA A 66 3.75 14.52 -2.31
N ARG A 67 4.56 13.53 -2.71
CA ARG A 67 5.43 13.63 -3.90
C ARG A 67 4.63 13.68 -5.20
N ALA A 68 3.56 12.89 -5.31
CA ALA A 68 2.68 12.91 -6.47
C ALA A 68 1.99 14.28 -6.61
N HIS A 69 1.52 14.83 -5.51
CA HIS A 69 0.95 16.19 -5.46
C HIS A 69 1.97 17.24 -5.89
N PHE A 70 3.18 17.21 -5.34
CA PHE A 70 4.23 18.17 -5.70
C PHE A 70 4.60 18.13 -7.20
N VAL A 71 4.75 16.93 -7.78
CA VAL A 71 5.04 16.77 -9.21
C VAL A 71 3.90 17.31 -10.07
N LYS A 72 2.65 17.09 -9.65
CA LYS A 72 1.48 17.63 -10.34
C LYS A 72 1.47 19.15 -10.31
N GLU A 73 1.69 19.77 -9.15
CA GLU A 73 1.77 21.23 -9.01
C GLU A 73 2.84 21.82 -9.94
N LEU A 74 4.02 21.21 -10.01
CA LEU A 74 5.10 21.66 -10.89
C LEU A 74 4.71 21.63 -12.37
N HIS A 75 3.98 20.60 -12.82
CA HIS A 75 3.49 20.51 -14.19
C HIS A 75 2.38 21.53 -14.49
N ASP A 76 1.47 21.73 -13.55
CA ASP A 76 0.37 22.70 -13.69
C ASP A 76 0.92 24.14 -13.78
N ASP A 77 1.91 24.50 -12.96
CA ASP A 77 2.60 25.79 -13.01
C ASP A 77 3.35 26.00 -14.33
N ALA A 78 4.10 24.99 -14.79
CA ALA A 78 4.81 25.06 -16.06
C ALA A 78 3.86 25.30 -17.24
N SER A 79 2.71 24.61 -17.27
CA SER A 79 1.71 24.77 -18.32
C SER A 79 1.02 26.15 -18.32
N SER A 80 1.01 26.83 -17.16
CA SER A 80 0.42 28.15 -17.00
C SER A 80 1.33 29.28 -17.50
N LEU A 81 2.63 29.03 -17.65
CA LEU A 81 3.61 29.99 -18.18
C LEU A 81 3.71 29.97 -19.72
N GLU A 82 3.12 28.99 -20.39
CA GLU A 82 3.08 28.86 -21.86
C GLU A 82 1.84 29.54 -22.50
N LYS A 83 1.04 30.28 -21.72
CA LYS A 83 -0.13 31.06 -22.18
C LYS A 83 0.10 32.55 -22.05
#